data_AF-A0A8T0F7W1-F1
#
_entry.id   AF-A0A8T0F7W1-F1
#
_cell.length_a   1.000
_cell.length_b   1.000
_cell.length_c   1.000
_cell.angle_alpha   90.00
_cell.angle_beta   90.00
_cell.angle_gamma   90.00
#
_symmetry.space_group_name_H-M   'P 1'
#
loop_
_entity.id
_entity.type
_entity.pdbx_description
1 polymer ?
#
loop_
_entity_poly.entity_id
_entity_poly.type
_entity_poly.pdbx_seq_one_letter_code
_entity_poly.pdbx_strand_id
1 'polypeptide(L)'
;MAEYLASIFGTEKDKVNCSFYFKIGACRHGDRCSRIHNKPAFSQTVLLQNLYHNPQISAQPLDGSHREFLNNLSEPEVQEHFDNFYEDVFVELEEKL
;
A
#
# COMPACT_ATOMS: atom_id res chain seq x y z
N MET A 1 -33.45 12.18 3.53
CA MET A 1 -32.23 13.02 3.27
C MET A 1 -30.97 12.38 3.82
N ALA A 2 -30.97 11.87 5.06
CA ALA A 2 -29.84 11.13 5.63
C ALA A 2 -29.47 9.86 4.83
N GLU A 3 -30.46 9.06 4.40
CA GLU A 3 -30.22 7.86 3.59
C GLU A 3 -29.56 8.16 2.24
N TYR A 4 -29.94 9.27 1.59
CA TYR A 4 -29.32 9.69 0.34
C TYR A 4 -27.84 10.06 0.54
N LEU A 5 -27.52 10.80 1.61
CA LEU A 5 -26.13 11.14 1.93
C LEU A 5 -25.31 9.91 2.33
N ALA A 6 -25.89 8.98 3.09
CA ALA A 6 -25.26 7.71 3.44
C ALA A 6 -24.95 6.86 2.20
N SER A 7 -25.82 6.90 1.18
CA SER A 7 -25.60 6.19 -0.10
C SER A 7 -24.48 6.78 -0.97
N ILE A 8 -24.03 8.01 -0.67
CA ILE A 8 -23.02 8.73 -1.43
C ILE A 8 -21.64 8.62 -0.76
N PHE A 9 -21.59 8.68 0.58
CA PHE A 9 -20.35 8.70 1.32
C PHE A 9 -19.45 7.49 1.01
N GLY A 10 -18.18 7.74 0.71
CA GLY A 10 -17.21 6.70 0.36
C GLY A 10 -17.35 6.08 -1.04
N THR A 11 -18.32 6.55 -1.85
CA THR A 11 -18.52 6.11 -3.24
C THR A 11 -17.98 7.12 -4.25
N GLU A 12 -17.83 6.76 -5.53
CA GLU A 12 -17.43 7.74 -6.56
C GLU A 12 -18.43 8.90 -6.76
N LYS A 13 -19.67 8.76 -6.30
CA LYS A 13 -20.69 9.81 -6.33
C LYS A 13 -20.37 10.95 -5.35
N ASP A 14 -19.55 10.69 -4.34
CA ASP A 14 -19.04 11.72 -3.45
C ASP A 14 -18.01 12.58 -4.22
N LYS A 15 -18.41 13.81 -4.51
CA LYS A 15 -17.56 14.78 -5.21
C LYS A 15 -16.60 15.53 -4.28
N VAL A 16 -16.79 15.42 -2.96
CA VAL A 16 -15.99 16.10 -1.94
C VAL A 16 -14.87 15.19 -1.46
N ASN A 17 -15.21 13.96 -1.07
CA ASN A 17 -14.23 13.00 -0.56
C ASN A 17 -13.69 12.09 -1.67
N CYS A 18 -12.40 11.76 -1.59
CA CYS A 18 -11.78 10.83 -2.50
C CYS A 18 -12.19 9.40 -2.15
N SER A 19 -12.99 8.77 -3.00
CA SER A 19 -13.43 7.38 -2.81
C SER A 19 -12.27 6.38 -2.86
N PHE A 20 -11.23 6.64 -3.66
CA PHE A 20 -10.03 5.80 -3.72
C PHE A 20 -9.26 5.84 -2.41
N TYR A 21 -8.96 7.04 -1.90
CA TYR A 21 -8.25 7.16 -0.63
C TYR A 21 -9.06 6.58 0.52
N PHE A 22 -10.37 6.82 0.57
CA PHE A 22 -11.24 6.31 1.63
C PHE A 22 -11.30 4.77 1.65
N LYS A 23 -11.44 4.12 0.48
CA LYS A 23 -11.58 2.65 0.41
C LYS A 23 -10.26 1.91 0.43
N ILE A 24 -9.20 2.48 -0.18
CA ILE A 24 -7.93 1.79 -0.44
C ILE A 24 -6.79 2.31 0.45
N GLY A 25 -6.95 3.49 1.07
CA GLY A 25 -5.88 4.15 1.83
C GLY A 25 -4.83 4.86 0.97
N ALA A 26 -4.95 4.81 -0.36
CA ALA A 26 -4.03 5.43 -1.31
C ALA A 26 -4.76 6.04 -2.52
N CYS A 27 -4.18 7.08 -3.10
CA CYS A 27 -4.69 7.74 -4.30
C CYS A 27 -3.54 8.11 -5.23
N ARG A 28 -3.67 7.79 -6.52
CA ARG A 28 -2.64 8.04 -7.55
C ARG A 28 -2.25 9.51 -7.73
N HIS A 29 -3.13 10.42 -7.31
CA HIS A 29 -2.88 11.87 -7.38
C HIS A 29 -2.11 12.40 -6.18
N GLY A 30 -1.95 11.60 -5.11
CA GLY A 30 -1.33 12.03 -3.86
C GLY A 30 -1.95 13.32 -3.34
N ASP A 31 -1.12 14.23 -2.85
CA ASP A 31 -1.57 15.53 -2.32
C ASP A 31 -2.12 16.48 -3.39
N ARG A 32 -1.95 16.15 -4.68
CA ARG A 32 -2.54 16.91 -5.80
C ARG A 32 -3.95 16.46 -6.14
N CYS A 33 -4.55 15.53 -5.38
CA CYS A 33 -5.94 15.14 -5.60
C CYS A 33 -6.86 16.35 -5.39
N SER A 34 -7.85 16.51 -6.27
CA SER A 34 -8.85 17.58 -6.14
C SER A 34 -9.92 17.29 -5.08
N ARG A 35 -9.94 16.07 -4.54
CA ARG A 35 -10.87 15.61 -3.50
C ARG A 35 -10.14 15.42 -2.18
N ILE A 36 -10.88 15.46 -1.08
CA ILE A 36 -10.34 15.38 0.28
C ILE A 36 -9.86 13.96 0.61
N HIS A 37 -8.65 13.85 1.16
CA HIS A 37 -8.08 12.64 1.75
C HIS A 37 -8.19 12.71 3.28
N ASN A 38 -9.23 12.08 3.84
CA ASN A 38 -9.44 12.08 5.29
C ASN A 38 -8.51 11.08 5.99
N LYS A 39 -7.49 11.58 6.70
CA LYS A 39 -6.62 10.78 7.57
C LYS A 39 -7.27 10.66 8.96
N PRO A 40 -7.71 9.47 9.38
CA PRO A 40 -8.31 9.31 10.70
C PRO A 40 -7.24 9.49 11.78
N ALA A 41 -7.61 10.15 12.89
CA ALA A 41 -6.72 10.29 14.04
C ALA A 41 -6.47 8.95 14.76
N PHE A 42 -7.42 8.02 14.65
CA PHE A 42 -7.36 6.68 15.22
C PHE A 42 -7.93 5.69 14.20
N SER A 43 -7.28 4.54 14.04
CA SER A 43 -7.68 3.48 13.11
C SER A 43 -7.16 2.15 13.62
N GLN A 44 -7.91 1.07 13.40
CA GLN A 44 -7.44 -0.31 13.63
C GLN A 44 -6.57 -0.80 12.46
N THR A 45 -6.45 -0.02 11.39
CA THR A 45 -5.66 -0.34 10.20
C THR A 45 -4.60 0.73 9.98
N VAL A 46 -3.36 0.31 9.78
CA VAL A 46 -2.22 1.15 9.44
C VAL A 46 -1.73 0.85 8.02
N LEU A 47 -1.08 1.83 7.40
CA LEU A 47 -0.47 1.68 6.07
C LEU A 47 1.02 2.03 6.14
N LEU A 48 1.86 1.06 5.82
CA LEU A 48 3.31 1.24 5.67
C LEU A 48 3.63 1.37 4.18
N GLN A 49 3.78 2.60 3.71
CA GLN A 49 3.98 2.88 2.29
C GLN A 49 5.36 2.40 1.84
N ASN A 50 5.42 1.75 0.68
CA ASN A 50 6.67 1.34 0.03
C ASN A 50 7.55 0.42 0.92
N LEU A 51 6.91 -0.38 1.79
CA LEU A 51 7.63 -1.28 2.71
C LEU A 51 8.21 -2.51 1.99
N TYR A 52 7.43 -3.13 1.09
CA TYR A 52 7.88 -4.28 0.32
C TYR A 52 8.53 -3.84 -1.00
N HIS A 53 9.76 -4.30 -1.24
CA HIS A 53 10.46 -4.13 -2.51
C HIS A 53 10.53 -5.46 -3.25
N ASN A 54 9.71 -5.59 -4.30
CA ASN A 54 9.74 -6.80 -5.12
C ASN A 54 11.09 -6.90 -5.86
N PRO A 55 11.86 -7.98 -5.66
CA PRO A 55 13.20 -8.14 -6.26
C PRO A 55 13.18 -8.10 -7.80
N GLN A 56 12.08 -8.50 -8.44
CA GLN A 56 11.92 -8.48 -9.90
C GLN A 56 11.62 -7.09 -10.49
N ILE A 57 11.05 -6.18 -9.69
CA ILE A 57 10.60 -4.85 -10.14
C ILE A 57 11.44 -3.73 -9.52
N SER A 58 12.14 -4.00 -8.41
CA SER A 58 12.90 -3.01 -7.66
C SER A 58 13.93 -2.30 -8.55
N ALA A 59 13.73 -1.00 -8.72
CA ALA A 59 14.63 -0.17 -9.49
C ALA A 59 15.96 0.02 -8.71
N GLN A 60 17.02 -0.58 -9.25
CA GLN A 60 18.44 -0.22 -9.14
C GLN A 60 18.95 0.35 -7.79
N PRO A 61 19.82 -0.37 -7.08
CA PRO A 61 20.88 0.26 -6.30
C PRO A 61 21.87 0.93 -7.26
N LEU A 62 22.32 2.14 -6.93
CA LEU A 62 23.27 2.94 -7.71
C LEU A 62 24.65 2.26 -7.94
N ASP A 63 24.92 1.13 -7.29
CA ASP A 63 26.22 0.45 -7.30
C ASP A 63 26.33 -0.68 -8.34
N GLY A 64 25.23 -1.08 -9.00
CA GLY A 64 25.20 -2.09 -10.05
C GLY A 64 25.58 -3.53 -9.63
N SER A 65 25.94 -3.79 -8.38
CA SER A 65 26.44 -5.10 -7.91
C SER A 65 25.29 -6.09 -7.63
N HIS A 66 24.16 -5.58 -7.14
CA HIS A 66 22.96 -6.37 -6.85
C HIS A 66 22.14 -6.76 -8.10
N ARG A 67 22.55 -6.33 -9.31
CA ARG A 67 21.80 -6.57 -10.57
C ARG A 67 21.86 -8.02 -11.06
N GLU A 68 22.96 -8.73 -10.85
CA GLU A 68 23.11 -10.10 -11.38
C GLU A 68 22.39 -11.14 -10.52
N PHE A 69 22.22 -10.89 -9.21
CA PHE A 69 21.52 -11.82 -8.32
C PHE A 69 20.00 -11.77 -8.52
N LEU A 70 19.42 -10.56 -8.61
CA LEU A 70 17.96 -10.37 -8.63
C LEU A 70 17.31 -10.69 -9.98
N ASN A 71 18.01 -10.50 -11.10
CA ASN A 71 17.49 -10.82 -12.44
C ASN A 71 17.50 -12.32 -12.76
N ASN A 72 18.18 -13.13 -11.95
CA ASN A 72 18.32 -14.57 -12.16
C ASN A 72 17.49 -15.40 -11.18
N LEU A 73 16.67 -14.76 -10.34
CA LEU A 73 15.79 -15.48 -9.42
C LEU A 73 14.71 -16.21 -10.20
N SER A 74 14.63 -17.51 -9.96
CA SER A 74 13.53 -18.35 -10.40
C SER A 74 12.24 -17.96 -9.67
N GLU A 75 11.09 -18.28 -10.27
CA GLU A 75 9.77 -18.08 -9.65
C GLU A 75 9.67 -18.59 -8.19
N PRO A 76 10.19 -19.79 -7.82
CA PRO A 76 10.15 -20.25 -6.43
C PRO A 76 11.00 -19.39 -5.48
N GLU A 77 12.15 -18.88 -5.91
CA GLU A 77 13.00 -18.02 -5.06
C GLU A 77 12.35 -16.65 -4.83
N VAL A 78 11.61 -16.13 -5.81
CA VAL A 78 10.83 -14.89 -5.65
C VAL A 78 9.67 -15.09 -4.68
N GLN A 79 9.01 -16.24 -4.73
CA GLN A 79 7.95 -16.58 -3.78
C GLN A 79 8.51 -16.74 -2.37
N GLU A 80 9.62 -17.46 -2.20
CA GLU A 80 10.29 -17.62 -0.90
C GLU A 80 10.71 -16.26 -0.31
N HIS A 81 11.24 -15.35 -1.13
CA HIS A 81 11.54 -13.98 -0.70
C HIS A 81 10.30 -13.24 -0.19
N PHE A 82 9.16 -13.37 -0.87
CA PHE A 82 7.91 -12.74 -0.43
C PHE A 82 7.37 -13.36 0.86
N ASP A 83 7.41 -14.68 0.98
CA ASP A 83 6.91 -15.40 2.16
C ASP A 83 7.73 -15.05 3.40
N ASN A 84 9.07 -15.01 3.28
CA ASN A 84 9.96 -14.58 4.36
C ASN A 84 9.67 -13.13 4.80
N PHE A 85 9.46 -12.22 3.84
CA PHE A 85 9.07 -10.84 4.15
C PHE A 85 7.71 -10.78 4.87
N TYR A 86 6.73 -11.56 4.40
CA TYR A 86 5.40 -11.60 4.99
C TYR A 86 5.44 -12.11 6.43
N GLU A 87 6.17 -13.19 6.69
CA GLU A 87 6.32 -13.78 8.03
C GLU A 87 6.96 -12.76 9.00
N ASP A 88 8.08 -12.16 8.61
CA ASP A 88 8.80 -11.18 9.44
C ASP A 88 7.88 -9.99 9.81
N VAL A 89 7.19 -9.40 8.82
CA VAL A 89 6.27 -8.28 9.06
C VAL A 89 5.08 -8.70 9.90
N PHE A 90 4.53 -9.89 9.68
CA PHE A 90 3.35 -10.36 10.42
C PHE A 90 3.68 -10.56 11.91
N VAL A 91 4.74 -11.29 12.22
CA VAL A 91 5.16 -11.58 13.60
C VAL A 91 5.50 -10.28 14.33
N GLU A 92 6.26 -9.39 13.70
CA GLU A 92 6.65 -8.11 14.31
C GLU A 92 5.46 -7.20 14.60
N LEU A 93 4.44 -7.19 13.73
CA LEU A 93 3.22 -6.41 13.95
C LEU A 93 2.27 -7.07 14.95
N GLU A 94 2.25 -8.40 15.06
CA GLU A 94 1.45 -9.11 16.06
C GLU A 94 2.02 -8.94 17.48
N GLU A 95 3.35 -8.94 17.64
CA GLU A 95 3.98 -8.80 18.96
C GLU A 95 3.95 -7.35 19.50
N LYS A 96 3.94 -6.35 18.61
CA LYS A 96 4.14 -4.93 18.98
C LYS A 96 2.88 -4.05 18.89
N LEU A 97 1.76 -4.58 18.42
CA LEU A 97 0.44 -3.90 18.43
C LEU A 97 -0.48 -4.46 19.53
#